data_AF-A0A150APK5-F1
#
_entry.id   AF-A0A150APK5-F1
#
_cell.length_a   1.000
_cell.length_b   1.000
_cell.length_c   1.000
_cell.angle_alpha   90.00
_cell.angle_beta   90.00
_cell.angle_gamma   90.00
#
_symmetry.space_group_name_H-M   'P 1'
#
loop_
_entity.id
_entity.type
_entity.pdbx_description
1 polymer ?
#
loop_
_entity_poly.entity_id
_entity_poly.type
_entity_poly.pdbx_seq_one_letter_code
_entity_poly.pdbx_strand_id
1 'polypeptide(L)'
;MEFKIFHIRKDSAPPYNTEREEVLPIDGFHVVLEHHFYELEFHYFELPVSTDVFIDEIEVDKSLITNDEQIGIVKVGLGQHFSNQLGHATVKIDQDSFQVRVDASKLSSEDAEGMITYLYRKNKSLILQLFTKEEVGGEKNNSTISMTRLSPLEKFINEMENILPALAHSPRYSTIQDREIQDFATANIDEQSIDWLLEHLDELYFDDSLKDHPDAIEIDGQYTVIDRIDAPVIKMEYATYENECILGGFYWARKLVDDLISHIERINGQKSLIQNEGSGYATFESAQVIINAQAIEDAQDIRTRLYRLERKYMQLFPNTTPNVHPPLLTKRFSSVNVYSNIFLNLLQVYNLKLDTQNDTGAVKTSFLDQIYELYTYYQLYDALLECFKDFNYKLEISDTEEGEFIPKRVSIQPINGKWQMNLLYQPQIGREPGDTHLVLHGKPHRDSFYYTPDFVLEYCDPHLSLRYGILDAKYKMAKTVLEQDLKESSFKYYTCVRVIGEKRDHQKPDFLWLICPNACYGRPVWTMNYDDNFLPIIGIVMNNAESNDPIKQSIKKMMREWNVGI
;
A
#
# COMPACT_ATOMS: atom_id res chain seq x y z
N MET A 1 -28.30 -27.61 -9.68
CA MET A 1 -27.43 -28.78 -9.35
C MET A 1 -27.10 -28.80 -7.86
N GLU A 2 -26.66 -29.94 -7.33
CA GLU A 2 -25.95 -30.05 -6.04
C GLU A 2 -24.45 -30.19 -6.32
N PHE A 3 -23.61 -29.42 -5.63
CA PHE A 3 -22.16 -29.38 -5.83
C PHE A 3 -21.43 -29.94 -4.61
N LYS A 4 -20.46 -30.83 -4.86
CA LYS A 4 -19.64 -31.47 -3.82
C LYS A 4 -18.16 -31.41 -4.17
N ILE A 5 -17.34 -31.26 -3.15
CA ILE A 5 -15.88 -31.27 -3.26
C ILE A 5 -15.33 -32.41 -2.41
N PHE A 6 -14.41 -33.18 -2.97
CA PHE A 6 -13.76 -34.29 -2.27
C PHE A 6 -12.26 -34.08 -2.20
N HIS A 7 -11.70 -34.20 -1.00
CA HIS A 7 -10.27 -34.21 -0.76
C HIS A 7 -9.77 -35.65 -0.71
N ILE A 8 -8.63 -35.90 -1.37
CA ILE A 8 -8.00 -37.24 -1.34
C ILE A 8 -6.77 -37.19 -0.43
N ARG A 9 -6.89 -37.79 0.76
CA ARG A 9 -5.76 -37.97 1.68
C ARG A 9 -5.03 -39.26 1.36
N LYS A 10 -3.71 -39.18 1.23
CA LYS A 10 -2.83 -40.34 1.12
C LYS A 10 -2.08 -40.48 2.43
N ASP A 11 -2.23 -41.64 3.08
CA ASP A 11 -1.50 -41.90 4.33
C ASP A 11 0.00 -41.75 4.13
N SER A 12 0.71 -41.34 5.19
CA SER A 12 2.16 -41.16 5.15
C SER A 12 2.93 -42.47 5.35
N ALA A 13 2.25 -43.57 5.72
CA ALA A 13 2.85 -44.86 6.00
C ALA A 13 2.14 -46.01 5.22
N PRO A 14 2.88 -47.04 4.76
CA PRO A 14 2.29 -48.21 4.12
C PRO A 14 1.43 -49.07 5.07
N PRO A 15 0.34 -49.70 4.59
CA PRO A 15 -0.21 -49.58 3.24
C PRO A 15 -0.84 -48.20 3.06
N TYR A 16 -0.45 -47.51 1.97
CA TYR A 16 -0.92 -46.15 1.67
C TYR A 16 -2.43 -46.18 1.39
N ASN A 17 -3.26 -46.05 2.42
CA ASN A 17 -4.68 -45.91 2.22
C ASN A 17 -4.95 -44.52 1.63
N THR A 18 -5.88 -44.50 0.69
CA THR A 18 -6.31 -43.30 0.01
C THR A 18 -7.73 -43.04 0.48
N GLU A 19 -7.90 -42.18 1.47
CA GLU A 19 -9.22 -41.83 1.99
C GLU A 19 -9.78 -40.66 1.20
N ARG A 20 -11.02 -40.85 0.72
CA ARG A 20 -11.78 -39.85 -0.01
C ARG A 20 -12.76 -39.21 0.99
N GLU A 21 -12.48 -37.97 1.38
CA GLU A 21 -13.26 -37.23 2.35
C GLU A 21 -14.05 -36.11 1.64
N GLU A 22 -15.34 -36.00 1.92
CA GLU A 22 -16.15 -34.87 1.46
C GLU A 22 -15.80 -33.60 2.26
N VAL A 23 -15.58 -32.50 1.56
CA VAL A 23 -15.42 -31.18 2.17
C VAL A 23 -16.80 -30.65 2.47
N LEU A 24 -17.20 -30.67 3.73
CA LEU A 24 -18.50 -30.16 4.15
C LEU A 24 -18.50 -28.62 4.18
N PRO A 25 -19.60 -27.97 3.80
CA PRO A 25 -19.69 -26.51 3.83
C PRO A 25 -19.70 -25.98 5.27
N ILE A 26 -18.97 -24.89 5.50
CA ILE A 26 -18.95 -24.10 6.73
C ILE A 26 -19.55 -22.73 6.37
N ASP A 27 -20.57 -22.28 7.11
CA ASP A 27 -21.29 -21.02 6.84
C ASP A 27 -21.80 -20.85 5.39
N GLY A 28 -22.17 -21.96 4.75
CA GLY A 28 -22.69 -21.96 3.38
C GLY A 28 -21.61 -21.95 2.29
N PHE A 29 -20.32 -22.02 2.65
CA PHE A 29 -19.21 -22.10 1.70
C PHE A 29 -18.42 -23.40 1.86
N HIS A 30 -17.99 -24.00 0.76
CA HIS A 30 -16.98 -25.06 0.80
C HIS A 30 -15.61 -24.44 1.05
N VAL A 31 -14.90 -24.88 2.09
CA VAL A 31 -13.57 -24.36 2.44
C VAL A 31 -12.49 -25.33 1.93
N VAL A 32 -11.63 -24.85 1.03
CA VAL A 32 -10.55 -25.64 0.42
C VAL A 32 -9.19 -24.96 0.64
N LEU A 33 -8.11 -25.73 0.53
CA LEU A 33 -6.73 -25.25 0.62
C LEU A 33 -6.12 -25.22 -0.78
N GLU A 34 -5.54 -24.09 -1.18
CA GLU A 34 -5.05 -23.89 -2.55
C GLU A 34 -4.04 -24.94 -3.06
N HIS A 35 -3.24 -25.54 -2.18
CA HIS A 35 -2.23 -26.53 -2.59
C HIS A 35 -2.74 -27.98 -2.68
N HIS A 36 -3.95 -28.25 -2.19
CA HIS A 36 -4.49 -29.61 -2.12
C HIS A 36 -5.06 -30.06 -3.47
N PHE A 37 -5.18 -31.38 -3.63
CA PHE A 37 -5.81 -32.00 -4.78
C PHE A 37 -7.25 -32.33 -4.46
N TYR A 38 -8.16 -31.95 -5.35
CA TYR A 38 -9.60 -32.13 -5.18
C TYR A 38 -10.21 -32.86 -6.37
N GLU A 39 -11.28 -33.60 -6.11
CA GLU A 39 -12.27 -33.99 -7.10
C GLU A 39 -13.52 -33.13 -6.91
N LEU A 40 -14.16 -32.75 -8.01
CA LEU A 40 -15.41 -31.97 -7.99
C LEU A 40 -16.54 -32.81 -8.56
N GLU A 41 -17.72 -32.76 -7.95
CA GLU A 41 -18.91 -33.44 -8.46
C GLU A 41 -20.09 -32.48 -8.53
N PHE A 42 -20.82 -32.56 -9.65
CA PHE A 42 -22.05 -31.84 -9.89
C PHE A 42 -23.18 -32.84 -10.13
N HIS A 43 -24.07 -32.94 -9.15
CA HIS A 43 -25.21 -33.84 -9.15
C HIS A 43 -26.40 -33.10 -9.77
N TYR A 44 -26.97 -33.67 -10.83
CA TYR A 44 -28.06 -33.08 -11.59
C TYR A 44 -29.26 -34.02 -11.70
N PHE A 45 -30.45 -33.43 -11.66
CA PHE A 45 -31.71 -34.14 -11.91
C PHE A 45 -32.13 -34.07 -13.37
N GLU A 46 -31.72 -33.01 -14.08
CA GLU A 46 -31.93 -32.79 -15.51
C GLU A 46 -30.57 -32.66 -16.20
N LEU A 47 -30.41 -33.28 -17.37
CA LEU A 47 -29.14 -33.29 -18.10
C LEU A 47 -28.73 -31.84 -18.45
N PRO A 48 -27.52 -31.38 -18.03
CA PRO A 48 -27.08 -30.02 -18.30
C PRO A 48 -26.85 -29.79 -19.80
N VAL A 49 -27.03 -28.55 -20.25
CA VAL A 49 -26.84 -28.19 -21.67
C VAL A 49 -25.36 -28.27 -22.06
N SER A 50 -24.47 -27.96 -21.11
CA SER A 50 -23.03 -28.12 -21.23
C SER A 50 -22.44 -28.78 -20.00
N THR A 51 -21.46 -29.66 -20.21
CA THR A 51 -20.63 -30.25 -19.13
C THR A 51 -19.32 -29.49 -18.94
N ASP A 52 -19.11 -28.38 -19.65
CA ASP A 52 -17.93 -27.56 -19.48
C ASP A 52 -17.96 -26.90 -18.10
N VAL A 53 -16.85 -27.03 -17.36
CA VAL A 53 -16.69 -26.51 -16.02
C VAL A 53 -15.71 -25.36 -16.06
N PHE A 54 -16.06 -24.24 -15.43
CA PHE A 54 -15.21 -23.06 -15.32
C PHE A 54 -14.91 -22.77 -13.85
N ILE A 55 -13.67 -22.41 -13.56
CA ILE A 55 -13.24 -21.91 -12.25
C ILE A 55 -12.69 -20.51 -12.48
N ASP A 56 -13.37 -19.49 -11.94
CA ASP A 56 -13.07 -18.06 -12.17
C ASP A 56 -12.85 -17.73 -13.65
N GLU A 57 -13.78 -18.17 -14.50
CA GLU A 57 -13.77 -17.99 -15.97
C GLU A 57 -12.69 -18.79 -16.73
N ILE A 58 -11.86 -19.59 -16.05
CA ILE A 58 -10.91 -20.49 -16.69
C ILE A 58 -11.58 -21.86 -16.89
N GLU A 59 -11.67 -22.28 -18.16
CA GLU A 59 -12.20 -23.60 -18.51
C GLU A 59 -11.27 -24.71 -18.00
N VAL A 60 -11.84 -25.68 -17.28
CA VAL A 60 -11.13 -26.88 -16.83
C VAL A 60 -10.83 -27.78 -18.04
N ASP A 61 -9.66 -28.40 -18.05
CA ASP A 61 -9.27 -29.34 -19.12
C ASP A 61 -10.33 -30.44 -19.30
N LYS A 62 -10.91 -30.53 -20.50
CA LYS A 62 -11.97 -31.48 -20.84
C LYS A 62 -11.55 -32.94 -20.60
N SER A 63 -10.25 -33.25 -20.63
CA SER A 63 -9.74 -34.59 -20.32
C SER A 63 -9.95 -35.03 -18.87
N LEU A 64 -10.15 -34.06 -17.97
CA LEU A 64 -10.46 -34.30 -16.56
C LEU A 64 -11.96 -34.41 -16.29
N ILE A 65 -12.82 -34.09 -17.27
CA ILE A 65 -14.27 -34.04 -17.09
C ILE A 65 -14.88 -35.35 -17.59
N THR A 66 -15.68 -35.98 -16.74
CA THR A 66 -16.45 -37.18 -17.08
C THR A 66 -17.91 -36.98 -16.69
N ASN A 67 -18.84 -37.33 -17.58
CA ASN A 67 -20.27 -37.28 -17.31
C ASN A 67 -20.83 -38.71 -17.23
N ASP A 68 -21.43 -39.06 -16.10
CA ASP A 68 -22.20 -40.29 -15.91
C ASP A 68 -23.70 -39.96 -15.93
N GLU A 69 -24.31 -40.13 -17.10
CA GLU A 69 -25.74 -39.85 -17.32
C GLU A 69 -26.67 -40.81 -16.57
N GLN A 70 -26.21 -42.01 -16.18
CA GLN A 70 -27.05 -42.98 -15.48
C GLN A 70 -27.27 -42.60 -14.02
N ILE A 71 -26.25 -42.00 -13.41
CA ILE A 71 -26.26 -41.59 -12.00
C ILE A 71 -26.55 -40.08 -11.89
N GLY A 72 -26.44 -39.32 -12.98
CA GLY A 72 -26.72 -37.89 -13.02
C GLY A 72 -25.58 -37.06 -12.42
N ILE A 73 -24.32 -37.40 -12.75
CA ILE A 73 -23.14 -36.76 -12.15
C ILE A 73 -22.16 -36.32 -13.23
N VAL A 74 -21.78 -35.04 -13.21
CA VAL A 74 -20.56 -34.56 -13.87
C VAL A 74 -19.43 -34.55 -12.84
N LYS A 75 -18.34 -35.26 -13.11
CA LYS A 75 -17.16 -35.34 -12.25
C LYS A 75 -15.97 -34.68 -12.92
N VAL A 76 -15.26 -33.85 -12.16
CA VAL A 76 -13.92 -33.36 -12.49
C VAL A 76 -12.91 -34.19 -11.69
N GLY A 77 -11.97 -34.80 -12.42
CA GLY A 77 -10.92 -35.66 -11.88
C GLY A 77 -9.99 -34.94 -10.92
N LEU A 78 -9.11 -35.71 -10.27
CA LEU A 78 -8.20 -35.21 -9.24
C LEU A 78 -7.22 -34.16 -9.81
N GLY A 79 -7.24 -32.95 -9.27
CA GLY A 79 -6.37 -31.86 -9.70
C GLY A 79 -6.20 -30.78 -8.63
N GLN A 80 -5.18 -29.92 -8.78
CA GLN A 80 -5.02 -28.69 -7.98
C GLN A 80 -5.87 -27.58 -8.58
N HIS A 81 -7.19 -27.77 -8.55
CA HIS A 81 -8.18 -26.90 -9.22
C HIS A 81 -8.18 -25.46 -8.68
N PHE A 82 -7.76 -25.26 -7.42
CA PHE A 82 -7.72 -23.97 -6.74
C PHE A 82 -6.28 -23.47 -6.49
N SER A 83 -5.32 -23.94 -7.30
CA SER A 83 -3.91 -23.56 -7.14
C SER A 83 -3.70 -22.05 -7.31
N ASN A 84 -2.89 -21.45 -6.42
CA ASN A 84 -2.56 -20.02 -6.38
C ASN A 84 -3.78 -19.09 -6.17
N GLN A 85 -4.91 -19.65 -5.73
CA GLN A 85 -6.11 -18.88 -5.42
C GLN A 85 -6.19 -18.52 -3.93
N LEU A 86 -6.71 -17.33 -3.61
CA LEU A 86 -7.02 -16.88 -2.25
C LEU A 86 -8.38 -16.15 -2.24
N GLY A 87 -9.23 -16.47 -1.28
CA GLY A 87 -10.55 -15.83 -1.14
C GLY A 87 -11.66 -16.65 -1.79
N HIS A 88 -12.56 -16.01 -2.52
CA HIS A 88 -13.78 -16.68 -3.04
C HIS A 88 -13.68 -17.01 -4.53
N ALA A 89 -13.50 -18.29 -4.85
CA ALA A 89 -13.54 -18.80 -6.21
C ALA A 89 -14.96 -19.16 -6.64
N THR A 90 -15.32 -18.80 -7.87
CA THR A 90 -16.59 -19.17 -8.50
C THR A 90 -16.40 -20.37 -9.41
N VAL A 91 -17.07 -21.48 -9.07
CA VAL A 91 -17.14 -22.68 -9.91
C VAL A 91 -18.46 -22.66 -10.67
N LYS A 92 -18.41 -22.67 -12.00
CA LYS A 92 -19.59 -22.64 -12.87
C LYS A 92 -19.68 -23.91 -13.72
N ILE A 93 -20.90 -24.38 -13.89
CA ILE A 93 -21.28 -25.40 -14.86
C ILE A 93 -22.64 -25.01 -15.42
N ASP A 94 -22.75 -24.94 -16.75
CA ASP A 94 -23.95 -24.45 -17.44
C ASP A 94 -24.41 -23.07 -16.90
N GLN A 95 -25.58 -23.00 -16.26
CA GLN A 95 -26.14 -21.78 -15.64
C GLN A 95 -25.94 -21.71 -14.12
N ASP A 96 -25.50 -22.81 -13.50
CA ASP A 96 -25.32 -22.90 -12.06
C ASP A 96 -23.93 -22.36 -11.65
N SER A 97 -23.88 -21.59 -10.56
CA SER A 97 -22.66 -21.03 -9.99
C SER A 97 -22.54 -21.34 -8.51
N PHE A 98 -21.38 -21.86 -8.09
CA PHE A 98 -21.08 -22.24 -6.72
C PHE A 98 -19.89 -21.42 -6.20
N GLN A 99 -19.96 -20.99 -4.94
CA GLN A 99 -18.90 -20.23 -4.29
C GLN A 99 -18.07 -21.15 -3.39
N VAL A 100 -16.74 -21.09 -3.55
CA VAL A 100 -15.76 -21.87 -2.79
C VAL A 100 -14.80 -20.90 -2.12
N ARG A 101 -14.60 -21.04 -0.81
CA ARG A 101 -13.57 -20.28 -0.08
C ARG A 101 -12.25 -21.03 -0.17
N VAL A 102 -11.21 -20.37 -0.68
CA VAL A 102 -9.85 -20.90 -0.84
C VAL A 102 -8.93 -20.21 0.17
N ASP A 103 -8.38 -20.99 1.09
CA ASP A 103 -7.43 -20.52 2.11
C ASP A 103 -5.98 -20.88 1.71
N ALA A 104 -5.03 -19.98 2.03
CA ALA A 104 -3.61 -20.19 1.76
C ALA A 104 -2.92 -21.00 2.85
N SER A 105 -2.26 -22.06 2.41
CA SER A 105 -1.65 -23.07 3.29
C SER A 105 -0.15 -23.25 3.09
N LYS A 106 0.41 -22.68 2.02
CA LYS A 106 1.87 -22.64 1.80
C LYS A 106 2.57 -21.55 2.63
N LEU A 107 1.79 -20.61 3.19
CA LEU A 107 2.21 -19.57 4.12
C LEU A 107 1.43 -19.74 5.43
N SER A 108 2.07 -19.50 6.57
CA SER A 108 1.35 -19.31 7.83
C SER A 108 0.56 -17.99 7.79
N SER A 109 -0.45 -17.84 8.64
CA SER A 109 -1.15 -16.55 8.79
C SER A 109 -0.19 -15.41 9.14
N GLU A 110 0.79 -15.68 10.02
CA GLU A 110 1.81 -14.72 10.44
C GLU A 110 2.75 -14.33 9.28
N ASP A 111 3.17 -15.30 8.45
CA ASP A 111 4.02 -15.04 7.28
C ASP A 111 3.27 -14.21 6.23
N ALA A 112 2.00 -14.54 5.96
CA ALA A 112 1.18 -13.76 5.05
C ALA A 112 0.96 -12.32 5.56
N GLU A 113 0.75 -12.16 6.88
CA GLU A 113 0.64 -10.85 7.52
C GLU A 113 1.90 -10.01 7.37
N GLY A 114 3.05 -10.60 7.69
CA GLY A 114 4.34 -9.93 7.57
C GLY A 114 4.66 -9.56 6.13
N MET A 115 4.35 -10.45 5.16
CA MET A 115 4.53 -10.18 3.74
C MET A 115 3.67 -9.00 3.25
N ILE A 116 2.37 -9.00 3.54
CA ILE A 116 1.45 -7.94 3.12
C ILE A 116 1.83 -6.62 3.78
N THR A 117 2.14 -6.63 5.07
CA THR A 117 2.60 -5.44 5.80
C THR A 117 3.88 -4.86 5.21
N TYR A 118 4.86 -5.73 4.91
CA TYR A 118 6.11 -5.33 4.29
C TYR A 118 5.87 -4.70 2.90
N LEU A 119 5.07 -5.35 2.07
CA LEU A 119 4.74 -4.86 0.73
C LEU A 119 3.96 -3.56 0.77
N TYR A 120 3.00 -3.41 1.69
CA TYR A 120 2.25 -2.18 1.88
C TYR A 120 3.19 -1.01 2.15
N ARG A 121 4.17 -1.19 3.05
CA ARG A 121 5.17 -0.16 3.37
C ARG A 121 6.09 0.17 2.19
N LYS A 122 6.38 -0.80 1.32
CA LYS A 122 7.25 -0.61 0.14
C LYS A 122 6.52 0.04 -1.02
N ASN A 123 5.30 -0.38 -1.32
CA ASN A 123 4.52 0.10 -2.44
C ASN A 123 3.01 -0.01 -2.16
N LYS A 124 2.48 1.01 -1.47
CA LYS A 124 1.07 1.09 -1.04
C LYS A 124 0.10 0.99 -2.23
N SER A 125 0.36 1.75 -3.30
CA SER A 125 -0.51 1.80 -4.48
C SER A 125 -0.67 0.43 -5.13
N LEU A 126 0.43 -0.32 -5.22
CA LEU A 126 0.48 -1.62 -5.86
C LEU A 126 -0.32 -2.65 -5.05
N ILE A 127 -0.07 -2.74 -3.74
CA ILE A 127 -0.81 -3.68 -2.89
C ILE A 127 -2.30 -3.37 -2.94
N LEU A 128 -2.68 -2.10 -2.92
CA LEU A 128 -4.10 -1.77 -3.03
C LEU A 128 -4.71 -2.16 -4.37
N GLN A 129 -3.97 -2.02 -5.48
CA GLN A 129 -4.42 -2.48 -6.79
C GLN A 129 -4.68 -3.99 -6.82
N LEU A 130 -3.78 -4.80 -6.23
CA LEU A 130 -3.95 -6.26 -6.17
C LEU A 130 -5.17 -6.70 -5.36
N PHE A 131 -5.57 -5.89 -4.38
CA PHE A 131 -6.74 -6.15 -3.53
C PHE A 131 -8.02 -5.41 -4.01
N THR A 132 -7.98 -4.72 -5.15
CA THR A 132 -9.11 -4.04 -5.80
C THR A 132 -9.56 -4.76 -7.06
N LYS A 133 -10.85 -4.72 -7.38
CA LYS A 133 -11.42 -5.29 -8.62
C LYS A 133 -11.15 -4.37 -9.82
N GLU A 134 -10.67 -4.91 -10.93
CA GLU A 134 -10.85 -4.28 -12.25
C GLU A 134 -12.23 -4.67 -12.78
N GLU A 135 -13.18 -3.73 -12.80
CA GLU A 135 -14.44 -3.96 -13.52
C GLU A 135 -14.20 -3.79 -15.02
N VAL A 136 -14.28 -4.89 -15.77
CA VAL A 136 -14.38 -4.86 -17.22
C VAL A 136 -15.77 -4.31 -17.57
N GLY A 137 -15.87 -2.98 -17.68
CA GLY A 137 -17.09 -2.31 -18.12
C GLY A 137 -17.38 -0.99 -17.40
N GLY A 138 -16.67 0.08 -17.78
CA GLY A 138 -17.17 1.47 -17.90
C GLY A 138 -17.70 2.23 -16.67
N GLU A 139 -18.29 1.59 -15.66
CA GLU A 139 -18.81 2.25 -14.47
C GLU A 139 -17.83 2.06 -13.31
N LYS A 140 -17.01 3.08 -13.07
CA LYS A 140 -16.08 3.16 -11.93
C LYS A 140 -16.85 3.27 -10.61
N ASN A 141 -17.50 2.21 -10.17
CA ASN A 141 -17.93 2.12 -8.78
C ASN A 141 -16.73 1.64 -7.96
N ASN A 142 -15.98 2.62 -7.44
CA ASN A 142 -14.83 2.45 -6.55
C ASN A 142 -15.27 1.82 -5.21
N SER A 143 -15.57 0.52 -5.21
CA SER A 143 -16.08 -0.27 -4.09
C SER A 143 -14.99 -0.84 -3.17
N THR A 144 -13.77 -0.31 -3.25
CA THR A 144 -12.75 -0.56 -2.23
C THR A 144 -12.47 0.75 -1.51
N ILE A 145 -12.21 0.67 -0.21
CA ILE A 145 -11.68 1.74 0.64
C ILE A 145 -10.26 2.07 0.16
N SER A 146 -10.17 2.59 -1.05
CA SER A 146 -8.91 2.80 -1.73
C SER A 146 -8.30 4.07 -1.16
N MET A 147 -7.02 4.03 -0.84
CA MET A 147 -6.15 5.18 -0.54
C MET A 147 -6.29 6.36 -1.52
N THR A 148 -6.85 6.12 -2.71
CA THR A 148 -7.33 7.19 -3.61
C THR A 148 -8.26 8.19 -2.90
N ARG A 149 -8.89 7.82 -1.78
CA ARG A 149 -9.72 8.66 -0.92
C ARG A 149 -8.93 9.53 0.08
N LEU A 150 -7.68 9.18 0.42
CA LEU A 150 -6.81 9.95 1.32
C LEU A 150 -5.94 10.97 0.57
N SER A 151 -5.57 10.68 -0.68
CA SER A 151 -4.82 11.60 -1.56
C SER A 151 -5.39 13.03 -1.62
N PRO A 152 -6.71 13.25 -1.75
CA PRO A 152 -7.30 14.59 -1.73
C PRO A 152 -7.12 15.32 -0.39
N LEU A 153 -7.15 14.58 0.73
CA LEU A 153 -6.91 15.15 2.06
C LEU A 153 -5.44 15.50 2.27
N GLU A 154 -4.51 14.66 1.81
CA GLU A 154 -3.08 14.97 1.84
C GLU A 154 -2.76 16.20 0.99
N LYS A 155 -3.35 16.29 -0.21
CA LYS A 155 -3.23 17.46 -1.08
C LYS A 155 -3.75 18.71 -0.37
N PHE A 156 -4.93 18.65 0.24
CA PHE A 156 -5.48 19.74 1.04
C PHE A 156 -4.51 20.19 2.14
N ILE A 157 -3.98 19.25 2.94
CA ILE A 157 -3.03 19.56 4.02
C ILE A 157 -1.77 20.23 3.46
N ASN A 158 -1.18 19.65 2.41
CA ASN A 158 0.05 20.18 1.80
C ASN A 158 -0.18 21.59 1.23
N GLU A 159 -1.31 21.84 0.57
CA GLU A 159 -1.64 23.16 0.03
C GLU A 159 -1.88 24.19 1.15
N MET A 160 -2.59 23.80 2.21
CA MET A 160 -2.81 24.66 3.37
C MET A 160 -1.52 24.91 4.17
N GLU A 161 -0.58 23.97 4.23
CA GLU A 161 0.76 24.15 4.79
C GLU A 161 1.57 25.17 3.97
N ASN A 162 1.51 25.10 2.64
CA ASN A 162 2.19 26.02 1.73
C ASN A 162 1.61 27.44 1.78
N ILE A 163 0.29 27.58 2.02
CA ILE A 163 -0.40 28.87 2.09
C ILE A 163 -0.20 29.54 3.45
N LEU A 164 0.05 28.77 4.51
CA LEU A 164 0.15 29.25 5.89
C LEU A 164 1.11 30.45 6.07
N PRO A 165 2.35 30.47 5.51
CA PRO A 165 3.25 31.61 5.69
C PRO A 165 2.71 32.92 5.11
N ALA A 166 2.02 32.86 3.97
CA ALA A 166 1.43 34.04 3.32
C ALA A 166 0.29 34.63 4.15
N LEU A 167 -0.57 33.77 4.71
CA LEU A 167 -1.64 34.19 5.62
C LEU A 167 -1.11 34.66 6.96
N ALA A 168 -0.04 34.06 7.49
CA ALA A 168 0.57 34.50 8.74
C ALA A 168 1.18 35.91 8.62
N HIS A 169 1.70 36.27 7.45
CA HIS A 169 2.23 37.62 7.20
C HIS A 169 1.12 38.67 7.08
N SER A 170 -0.07 38.30 6.62
CA SER A 170 -1.18 39.22 6.38
C SER A 170 -2.55 38.58 6.64
N PRO A 171 -2.87 38.26 7.91
CA PRO A 171 -4.15 37.64 8.24
C PRO A 171 -5.28 38.63 7.99
N ARG A 172 -6.41 38.14 7.48
CA ARG A 172 -7.57 38.97 7.16
C ARG A 172 -8.34 39.33 8.42
N TYR A 173 -8.67 40.62 8.55
CA TYR A 173 -9.55 41.13 9.60
C TYR A 173 -10.56 42.16 9.07
N SER A 174 -11.79 42.16 9.56
CA SER A 174 -12.66 43.34 9.54
C SER A 174 -12.20 44.32 10.61
N THR A 175 -12.57 45.59 10.41
CA THR A 175 -12.32 46.64 11.38
C THR A 175 -13.64 46.99 12.03
N ILE A 176 -13.73 46.88 13.35
CA ILE A 176 -14.93 47.24 14.11
C ILE A 176 -14.61 48.42 15.02
N GLN A 177 -15.60 49.28 15.23
CA GLN A 177 -15.56 50.30 16.28
C GLN A 177 -16.07 49.67 17.56
N ASP A 178 -15.27 49.76 18.61
CA ASP A 178 -15.58 49.32 19.96
C ASP A 178 -15.27 50.47 20.93
N ARG A 179 -15.61 50.36 22.21
CA ARG A 179 -15.27 51.35 23.23
C ARG A 179 -14.50 50.69 24.37
N GLU A 180 -13.42 51.32 24.80
CA GLU A 180 -12.61 50.86 25.93
C GLU A 180 -12.22 52.03 26.83
N ILE A 181 -12.14 51.76 28.13
CA ILE A 181 -11.59 52.68 29.11
C ILE A 181 -10.07 52.71 28.93
N GLN A 182 -9.55 53.87 28.55
CA GLN A 182 -8.12 54.09 28.29
C GLN A 182 -7.64 55.40 28.90
N ASP A 183 -6.32 55.60 28.95
CA ASP A 183 -5.72 56.81 29.49
C ASP A 183 -6.15 58.04 28.69
N PHE A 184 -6.70 59.04 29.38
CA PHE A 184 -7.30 60.23 28.77
C PHE A 184 -6.33 60.95 27.81
N ALA A 185 -5.05 61.02 28.19
CA ALA A 185 -4.00 61.69 27.40
C ALA A 185 -3.81 61.13 25.99
N THR A 186 -4.19 59.87 25.75
CA THR A 186 -4.01 59.19 24.45
C THR A 186 -5.32 58.87 23.73
N ALA A 187 -6.45 59.15 24.38
CA ALA A 187 -7.77 58.78 23.92
C ALA A 187 -8.26 59.68 22.78
N ASN A 188 -8.97 59.09 21.82
CA ASN A 188 -9.70 59.87 20.82
C ASN A 188 -11.13 60.13 21.33
N ILE A 189 -11.36 61.34 21.85
CA ILE A 189 -12.57 61.69 22.61
C ILE A 189 -13.73 62.02 21.65
N ASP A 190 -14.89 61.40 21.87
CA ASP A 190 -16.14 61.73 21.18
C ASP A 190 -17.22 62.21 22.16
N GLU A 191 -18.42 62.52 21.64
CA GLU A 191 -19.53 63.05 22.45
C GLU A 191 -19.93 62.05 23.56
N GLN A 192 -19.90 60.75 23.27
CA GLN A 192 -20.24 59.70 24.24
C GLN A 192 -19.17 59.54 25.34
N SER A 193 -17.90 59.84 25.02
CA SER A 193 -16.83 59.87 26.03
C SER A 193 -17.08 60.93 27.10
N ILE A 194 -17.65 62.07 26.71
CA ILE A 194 -18.00 63.14 27.64
C ILE A 194 -19.19 62.73 28.51
N ASP A 195 -20.22 62.13 27.92
CA ASP A 195 -21.37 61.62 28.67
C ASP A 195 -20.94 60.58 29.71
N TRP A 196 -20.03 59.66 29.34
CA TRP A 196 -19.48 58.68 30.28
C TRP A 196 -18.72 59.32 31.44
N LEU A 197 -17.90 60.34 31.18
CA LEU A 197 -17.17 61.07 32.21
C LEU A 197 -18.12 61.78 33.18
N LEU A 198 -19.23 62.33 32.69
CA LEU A 198 -20.25 62.95 33.54
C LEU A 198 -20.94 61.94 34.46
N GLU A 199 -21.02 60.67 34.06
CA GLU A 199 -21.54 59.57 34.87
C GLU A 199 -20.48 58.97 35.83
N HIS A 200 -19.19 59.19 35.56
CA HIS A 200 -18.03 58.64 36.29
C HIS A 200 -17.07 59.74 36.75
N LEU A 201 -17.62 60.71 37.49
CA LEU A 201 -16.87 61.85 38.05
C LEU A 201 -15.80 61.43 39.09
N ASP A 202 -15.81 60.19 39.54
CA ASP A 202 -14.79 59.60 40.41
C ASP A 202 -13.44 59.42 39.72
N GLU A 203 -13.38 59.47 38.38
CA GLU A 203 -12.12 59.50 37.61
C GLU A 203 -11.48 60.91 37.56
N LEU A 204 -12.10 61.92 38.20
CA LEU A 204 -11.54 63.27 38.36
C LEU A 204 -10.81 63.38 39.71
N TYR A 205 -9.49 63.57 39.66
CA TYR A 205 -8.68 63.82 40.85
C TYR A 205 -8.44 65.32 41.03
N PHE A 206 -8.97 65.92 42.11
CA PHE A 206 -8.81 67.35 42.42
C PHE A 206 -7.63 67.59 43.36
N ASP A 207 -6.68 68.41 42.95
CA ASP A 207 -5.54 68.84 43.76
C ASP A 207 -5.01 70.21 43.29
N ASP A 208 -4.88 71.15 44.22
CA ASP A 208 -4.35 72.50 43.95
C ASP A 208 -2.89 72.48 43.45
N SER A 209 -2.15 71.38 43.70
CA SER A 209 -0.81 71.17 43.16
C SER A 209 -0.78 71.02 41.63
N LEU A 210 -1.92 70.72 41.00
CA LEU A 210 -2.09 70.54 39.56
C LEU A 210 -2.24 71.86 38.78
N LYS A 211 -2.23 73.01 39.45
CA LYS A 211 -2.44 74.33 38.85
C LYS A 211 -1.57 74.65 37.63
N ASP A 212 -0.33 74.16 37.64
CA ASP A 212 0.63 74.36 36.54
C ASP A 212 0.80 73.11 35.65
N HIS A 213 -0.02 72.08 35.83
CA HIS A 213 0.04 70.84 35.05
C HIS A 213 -0.60 71.06 33.66
N PRO A 214 0.06 70.62 32.56
CA PRO A 214 -0.40 70.91 31.20
C PRO A 214 -1.77 70.32 30.86
N ASP A 215 -2.14 69.20 31.50
CA ASP A 215 -3.41 68.50 31.27
C ASP A 215 -4.47 68.80 32.35
N ALA A 216 -4.24 69.80 33.22
CA ALA A 216 -5.19 70.14 34.28
C ALA A 216 -6.35 71.01 33.76
N ILE A 217 -7.54 70.71 34.27
CA ILE A 217 -8.80 71.38 34.01
C ILE A 217 -9.21 72.13 35.29
N GLU A 218 -9.51 73.42 35.18
CA GLU A 218 -10.03 74.22 36.30
C GLU A 218 -11.56 74.12 36.34
N ILE A 219 -12.10 73.66 37.46
CA ILE A 219 -13.54 73.60 37.74
C ILE A 219 -13.80 74.27 39.09
N ASP A 220 -14.58 75.35 39.09
CA ASP A 220 -14.96 76.14 40.27
C ASP A 220 -13.75 76.55 41.17
N GLY A 221 -12.63 76.90 40.53
CA GLY A 221 -11.40 77.33 41.20
C GLY A 221 -10.51 76.21 41.75
N GLN A 222 -10.84 74.94 41.49
CA GLN A 222 -10.01 73.77 41.81
C GLN A 222 -9.48 73.14 40.51
N TYR A 223 -8.28 72.56 40.58
CA TYR A 223 -7.62 71.94 39.43
C TYR A 223 -7.74 70.42 39.47
N THR A 224 -8.10 69.80 38.35
CA THR A 224 -8.23 68.34 38.22
C THR A 224 -7.62 67.80 36.94
N VAL A 225 -7.25 66.53 36.94
CA VAL A 225 -6.87 65.78 35.74
C VAL A 225 -7.81 64.57 35.61
N ILE A 226 -8.13 64.20 34.36
CA ILE A 226 -8.88 62.98 34.06
C ILE A 226 -7.87 61.85 33.88
N ASP A 227 -7.98 60.81 34.70
CA ASP A 227 -7.08 59.66 34.60
C ASP A 227 -7.46 58.78 33.40
N ARG A 228 -8.72 58.34 33.35
CA ARG A 228 -9.22 57.43 32.31
C ARG A 228 -10.54 57.90 31.72
N ILE A 229 -10.79 57.50 30.48
CA ILE A 229 -12.03 57.82 29.78
C ILE A 229 -12.44 56.65 28.88
N ASP A 230 -13.76 56.40 28.81
CA ASP A 230 -14.31 55.49 27.81
C ASP A 230 -14.28 56.15 26.44
N ALA A 231 -13.53 55.59 25.50
CA ALA A 231 -13.33 56.19 24.19
C ALA A 231 -13.37 55.15 23.06
N PRO A 232 -13.78 55.57 21.85
CA PRO A 232 -13.83 54.70 20.69
C PRO A 232 -12.43 54.18 20.33
N VAL A 233 -12.32 52.86 20.26
CA VAL A 233 -11.14 52.14 19.80
C VAL A 233 -11.48 51.33 18.55
N ILE A 234 -10.50 51.25 17.65
CA ILE A 234 -10.64 50.49 16.42
C ILE A 234 -10.00 49.11 16.67
N LYS A 235 -10.82 48.06 16.70
CA LYS A 235 -10.35 46.69 16.88
C LYS A 235 -10.32 45.91 15.56
N MET A 236 -9.36 45.00 15.47
CA MET A 236 -9.27 44.02 14.40
C MET A 236 -10.12 42.81 14.75
N GLU A 237 -11.12 42.52 13.94
CA GLU A 237 -11.99 41.35 14.06
C GLU A 237 -11.61 40.33 12.99
N TYR A 238 -11.16 39.15 13.41
CA TYR A 238 -10.71 38.10 12.49
C TYR A 238 -11.85 37.16 12.06
N ALA A 239 -13.03 37.27 12.66
CA ALA A 239 -14.24 36.53 12.33
C ALA A 239 -14.87 37.03 11.02
N THR A 240 -14.13 36.88 9.93
CA THR A 240 -14.59 37.18 8.58
C THR A 240 -15.07 35.92 7.89
N TYR A 241 -16.05 36.04 6.98
CA TYR A 241 -16.59 34.91 6.23
C TYR A 241 -15.51 34.02 5.61
N GLU A 242 -14.47 34.61 5.02
CA GLU A 242 -13.37 33.84 4.42
C GLU A 242 -12.59 33.01 5.46
N ASN A 243 -12.32 33.59 6.64
CA ASN A 243 -11.61 32.89 7.71
C ASN A 243 -12.49 31.81 8.35
N GLU A 244 -13.78 32.07 8.52
CA GLU A 244 -14.75 31.07 8.98
C GLU A 244 -14.83 29.90 7.99
N CYS A 245 -14.83 30.16 6.68
CA CYS A 245 -14.78 29.13 5.64
C CYS A 245 -13.47 28.33 5.67
N ILE A 246 -12.32 28.98 5.92
CA ILE A 246 -11.04 28.28 6.07
C ILE A 246 -11.11 27.28 7.23
N LEU A 247 -11.56 27.73 8.42
CA LEU A 247 -11.76 26.84 9.57
C LEU A 247 -12.83 25.79 9.31
N GLY A 248 -13.86 26.12 8.52
CA GLY A 248 -14.86 25.19 8.01
C GLY A 248 -14.26 24.05 7.18
N GLY A 249 -13.26 24.34 6.33
CA GLY A 249 -12.53 23.32 5.57
C GLY A 249 -11.82 22.30 6.47
N PHE A 250 -11.15 22.77 7.53
CA PHE A 250 -10.53 21.90 8.52
C PHE A 250 -11.56 21.04 9.24
N TYR A 251 -12.71 21.60 9.61
CA TYR A 251 -13.82 20.86 10.20
C TYR A 251 -14.30 19.73 9.28
N TRP A 252 -14.51 20.01 7.99
CA TRP A 252 -14.95 19.00 7.01
C TRP A 252 -13.90 17.92 6.78
N ALA A 253 -12.63 18.29 6.59
CA ALA A 253 -11.53 17.35 6.45
C ALA A 253 -11.44 16.40 7.65
N ARG A 254 -11.57 16.94 8.87
CA ARG A 254 -11.52 16.15 10.11
C ARG A 254 -12.68 15.17 10.19
N LYS A 255 -13.90 15.64 9.93
CA LYS A 255 -15.08 14.79 9.91
C LYS A 255 -14.91 13.62 8.93
N LEU A 256 -14.36 13.90 7.75
CA LEU A 256 -14.15 12.89 6.72
C LEU A 256 -13.12 11.83 7.15
N VAL A 257 -12.04 12.24 7.81
CA VAL A 257 -11.05 11.31 8.39
C VAL A 257 -11.67 10.45 9.50
N ASP A 258 -12.44 11.06 10.40
CA ASP A 258 -13.09 10.34 11.50
C ASP A 258 -14.14 9.33 10.97
N ASP A 259 -14.93 9.72 9.98
CA ASP A 259 -15.92 8.87 9.31
C ASP A 259 -15.23 7.69 8.58
N LEU A 260 -14.08 7.93 7.95
CA LEU A 260 -13.30 6.89 7.27
C LEU A 260 -12.72 5.88 8.26
N ILE A 261 -12.10 6.33 9.37
CA ILE A 261 -11.57 5.44 10.40
C ILE A 261 -12.70 4.57 10.98
N SER A 262 -13.82 5.18 11.37
CA SER A 262 -14.96 4.46 11.94
C SER A 262 -15.56 3.44 10.97
N HIS A 263 -15.59 3.76 9.67
CA HIS A 263 -16.06 2.83 8.65
C HIS A 263 -15.13 1.62 8.48
N ILE A 264 -13.81 1.84 8.46
CA ILE A 264 -12.82 0.74 8.37
C ILE A 264 -12.88 -0.14 9.61
N GLU A 265 -12.95 0.44 10.81
CA GLU A 265 -13.06 -0.30 12.07
C GLU A 265 -14.31 -1.17 12.13
N ARG A 266 -15.47 -0.67 11.64
CA ARG A 266 -16.70 -1.46 11.52
C ARG A 266 -16.53 -2.68 10.62
N ILE A 267 -15.87 -2.52 9.47
CA ILE A 267 -15.62 -3.60 8.52
C ILE A 267 -14.67 -4.65 9.12
N ASN A 268 -13.62 -4.20 9.81
CA ASN A 268 -12.68 -5.11 10.48
C ASN A 268 -13.35 -5.89 11.62
N GLY A 269 -14.24 -5.25 12.41
CA GLY A 269 -15.01 -5.91 13.44
C GLY A 269 -15.90 -7.04 12.90
N GLN A 270 -16.50 -6.86 11.72
CA GLN A 270 -17.28 -7.90 11.04
C GLN A 270 -16.40 -9.07 10.56
N LYS A 271 -15.21 -8.77 10.02
CA LYS A 271 -14.28 -9.79 9.50
C LYS A 271 -13.56 -10.58 10.58
N SER A 272 -13.24 -9.94 11.72
CA SER A 272 -12.62 -10.59 12.89
C SER A 272 -13.50 -11.69 13.49
N LEU A 273 -14.82 -11.55 13.43
CA LEU A 273 -15.76 -12.59 13.90
C LEU A 273 -15.65 -13.88 13.06
N ILE A 274 -15.33 -13.75 11.77
CA ILE A 274 -15.17 -14.88 10.83
C ILE A 274 -13.82 -15.60 11.02
N GLN A 275 -12.80 -14.90 11.55
CA GLN A 275 -11.44 -15.43 11.73
C GLN A 275 -11.24 -16.30 12.97
N ASN A 276 -12.11 -16.20 13.98
CA ASN A 276 -11.94 -16.90 15.26
C ASN A 276 -12.13 -18.42 15.19
N GLU A 277 -12.27 -19.02 14.00
CA GLU A 277 -12.38 -20.47 13.78
C GLU A 277 -11.04 -21.20 13.57
N GLY A 278 -9.90 -20.60 13.93
CA GLY A 278 -8.71 -21.34 14.39
C GLY A 278 -8.00 -22.26 13.40
N SER A 279 -8.10 -22.03 12.09
CA SER A 279 -7.50 -22.93 11.08
C SER A 279 -5.97 -22.80 10.94
N GLY A 280 -5.36 -21.70 11.42
CA GLY A 280 -3.92 -21.42 11.31
C GLY A 280 -3.44 -21.10 9.88
N TYR A 281 -4.35 -20.99 8.92
CA TYR A 281 -4.07 -20.66 7.52
C TYR A 281 -4.27 -19.18 7.23
N ALA A 282 -3.57 -18.68 6.21
CA ALA A 282 -3.75 -17.30 5.76
C ALA A 282 -5.04 -17.19 4.94
N THR A 283 -5.95 -16.28 5.34
CA THR A 283 -7.20 -16.06 4.60
C THR A 283 -7.20 -14.70 3.91
N PHE A 284 -8.12 -14.54 2.96
CA PHE A 284 -8.28 -13.25 2.29
C PHE A 284 -8.79 -12.16 3.24
N GLU A 285 -9.69 -12.52 4.15
CA GLU A 285 -10.24 -11.60 5.15
C GLU A 285 -9.15 -11.14 6.11
N SER A 286 -8.22 -12.04 6.50
CA SER A 286 -7.06 -11.63 7.32
C SER A 286 -6.19 -10.65 6.57
N ALA A 287 -5.84 -10.93 5.31
CA ALA A 287 -5.10 -10.03 4.45
C ALA A 287 -5.75 -8.63 4.34
N GLN A 288 -7.07 -8.57 4.17
CA GLN A 288 -7.80 -7.30 4.13
C GLN A 288 -7.81 -6.56 5.47
N VAL A 289 -7.95 -7.26 6.59
CA VAL A 289 -7.87 -6.65 7.93
C VAL A 289 -6.51 -5.99 8.14
N ILE A 290 -5.43 -6.63 7.69
CA ILE A 290 -4.06 -6.10 7.79
C ILE A 290 -3.89 -4.84 6.94
N ILE A 291 -4.34 -4.85 5.68
CA ILE A 291 -4.31 -3.68 4.79
C ILE A 291 -5.12 -2.53 5.40
N ASN A 292 -6.30 -2.84 5.93
CA ASN A 292 -7.17 -1.88 6.60
C ASN A 292 -6.52 -1.29 7.85
N ALA A 293 -5.81 -2.09 8.64
CA ALA A 293 -5.08 -1.62 9.82
C ALA A 293 -3.97 -0.62 9.42
N GLN A 294 -3.21 -0.91 8.36
CA GLN A 294 -2.21 0.03 7.84
C GLN A 294 -2.86 1.32 7.28
N ALA A 295 -4.02 1.21 6.62
CA ALA A 295 -4.77 2.38 6.17
C ALA A 295 -5.29 3.25 7.33
N ILE A 296 -5.64 2.63 8.47
CA ILE A 296 -5.99 3.35 9.70
C ILE A 296 -4.77 4.11 10.25
N GLU A 297 -3.58 3.49 10.27
CA GLU A 297 -2.34 4.17 10.70
C GLU A 297 -2.09 5.42 9.85
N ASP A 298 -2.21 5.31 8.53
CA ASP A 298 -2.05 6.45 7.61
C ASP A 298 -3.12 7.55 7.83
N ALA A 299 -4.37 7.15 8.07
CA ALA A 299 -5.43 8.09 8.41
C ALA A 299 -5.17 8.80 9.75
N GLN A 300 -4.59 8.11 10.74
CA GLN A 300 -4.20 8.70 12.02
C GLN A 300 -3.04 9.70 11.88
N ASP A 301 -2.09 9.44 10.99
CA ASP A 301 -1.01 10.38 10.66
C ASP A 301 -1.56 11.65 9.99
N ILE A 302 -2.45 11.49 9.00
CA ILE A 302 -3.17 12.60 8.35
C ILE A 302 -3.96 13.39 9.40
N ARG A 303 -4.70 12.72 10.28
CA ARG A 303 -5.45 13.33 11.38
C ARG A 303 -4.54 14.17 12.27
N THR A 304 -3.39 13.64 12.65
CA THR A 304 -2.41 14.34 13.51
C THR A 304 -1.85 15.58 12.82
N ARG A 305 -1.49 15.50 11.54
CA ARG A 305 -1.04 16.65 10.74
C ARG A 305 -2.14 17.71 10.62
N LEU A 306 -3.37 17.28 10.32
CA LEU A 306 -4.54 18.14 10.19
C LEU A 306 -4.80 18.95 11.47
N TYR A 307 -4.82 18.30 12.64
CA TYR A 307 -5.01 19.00 13.93
C TYR A 307 -3.90 19.99 14.25
N ARG A 308 -2.65 19.64 13.95
CA ARG A 308 -1.51 20.55 14.14
C ARG A 308 -1.66 21.79 13.26
N LEU A 309 -2.09 21.61 12.01
CA LEU A 309 -2.28 22.70 11.07
C LEU A 309 -3.50 23.56 11.46
N GLU A 310 -4.63 22.94 11.77
CA GLU A 310 -5.85 23.61 12.26
C GLU A 310 -5.55 24.52 13.45
N ARG A 311 -4.77 24.03 14.44
CA ARG A 311 -4.35 24.85 15.59
C ARG A 311 -3.59 26.10 15.19
N LYS A 312 -2.69 26.01 14.20
CA LYS A 312 -1.95 27.19 13.69
C LYS A 312 -2.91 28.19 13.04
N TYR A 313 -3.88 27.71 12.26
CA TYR A 313 -4.90 28.57 11.66
C TYR A 313 -5.84 29.20 12.69
N MET A 314 -6.23 28.47 13.75
CA MET A 314 -7.01 29.03 14.86
C MET A 314 -6.24 30.13 15.62
N GLN A 315 -4.92 30.00 15.75
CA GLN A 315 -4.07 31.04 16.34
C GLN A 315 -3.97 32.28 15.44
N LEU A 316 -3.99 32.10 14.11
CA LEU A 316 -4.00 33.22 13.16
C LEU A 316 -5.34 33.98 13.14
N PHE A 317 -6.45 33.30 13.43
CA PHE A 317 -7.81 33.86 13.38
C PHE A 317 -8.48 33.81 14.76
N PRO A 318 -8.05 34.66 15.72
CA PRO A 318 -8.61 34.66 17.06
C PRO A 318 -10.12 34.94 17.02
N ASN A 319 -10.86 34.30 17.92
CA ASN A 319 -12.32 34.44 18.07
C ASN A 319 -13.15 34.07 16.82
N THR A 320 -12.58 33.35 15.85
CA THR A 320 -13.29 32.90 14.65
C THR A 320 -13.86 31.50 14.86
N THR A 321 -15.10 31.27 14.44
CA THR A 321 -15.74 29.94 14.49
C THR A 321 -15.82 29.32 13.08
N PRO A 322 -15.75 27.98 12.96
CA PRO A 322 -15.79 27.32 11.66
C PRO A 322 -17.17 27.42 11.01
N ASN A 323 -17.22 27.80 9.74
CA ASN A 323 -18.43 27.77 8.94
C ASN A 323 -18.69 26.34 8.43
N VAL A 324 -19.79 25.73 8.89
CA VAL A 324 -20.19 24.37 8.51
C VAL A 324 -21.04 24.33 7.24
N HIS A 325 -21.23 25.45 6.54
CA HIS A 325 -21.94 25.47 5.25
C HIS A 325 -20.94 25.45 4.08
N PRO A 326 -21.36 25.00 2.89
CA PRO A 326 -20.51 25.08 1.70
C PRO A 326 -20.02 26.51 1.44
N PRO A 327 -18.73 26.68 1.08
CA PRO A 327 -18.17 28.00 0.83
C PRO A 327 -18.80 28.61 -0.44
N LEU A 328 -19.17 29.88 -0.35
CA LEU A 328 -19.67 30.69 -1.45
C LEU A 328 -18.53 31.53 -2.02
N LEU A 329 -18.49 31.67 -3.35
CA LEU A 329 -17.47 32.48 -4.00
C LEU A 329 -17.73 33.96 -3.70
N THR A 330 -16.92 34.54 -2.82
CA THR A 330 -16.94 35.98 -2.54
C THR A 330 -16.01 36.73 -3.51
N LYS A 331 -16.15 38.07 -3.56
CA LYS A 331 -15.22 38.92 -4.31
C LYS A 331 -13.76 38.66 -3.91
N ARG A 332 -13.50 38.40 -2.63
CA ARG A 332 -12.15 38.16 -2.11
C ARG A 332 -11.60 36.80 -2.51
N PHE A 333 -12.42 35.75 -2.43
CA PHE A 333 -12.07 34.46 -3.01
C PHE A 333 -11.81 34.57 -4.52
N SER A 334 -12.47 35.48 -5.25
CA SER A 334 -12.21 35.66 -6.68
C SER A 334 -11.02 36.57 -7.04
N SER A 335 -10.68 37.55 -6.19
CA SER A 335 -9.77 38.64 -6.57
C SER A 335 -8.35 38.51 -5.99
N VAL A 336 -8.16 37.66 -4.98
CA VAL A 336 -6.85 37.50 -4.32
C VAL A 336 -6.36 36.07 -4.54
N ASN A 337 -5.27 35.90 -5.27
CA ASN A 337 -4.76 34.58 -5.68
C ASN A 337 -4.65 33.57 -4.53
N VAL A 338 -4.17 34.01 -3.36
CA VAL A 338 -4.07 33.16 -2.16
C VAL A 338 -5.45 32.63 -1.74
N TYR A 339 -6.45 33.51 -1.67
CA TYR A 339 -7.82 33.13 -1.32
C TYR A 339 -8.52 32.33 -2.43
N SER A 340 -8.22 32.59 -3.70
CA SER A 340 -8.72 31.77 -4.81
C SER A 340 -8.25 30.32 -4.71
N ASN A 341 -6.98 30.09 -4.39
CA ASN A 341 -6.43 28.76 -4.18
C ASN A 341 -7.07 28.08 -2.95
N ILE A 342 -7.23 28.82 -1.85
CA ILE A 342 -7.95 28.33 -0.66
C ILE A 342 -9.37 27.88 -1.04
N PHE A 343 -10.14 28.71 -1.74
CA PHE A 343 -11.52 28.40 -2.11
C PHE A 343 -11.65 27.10 -2.89
N LEU A 344 -10.77 26.88 -3.87
CA LEU A 344 -10.75 25.65 -4.66
C LEU A 344 -10.48 24.40 -3.80
N ASN A 345 -9.57 24.51 -2.84
CA ASN A 345 -9.26 23.45 -1.89
C ASN A 345 -10.43 23.15 -0.95
N LEU A 346 -11.08 24.19 -0.42
CA LEU A 346 -12.26 24.04 0.45
C LEU A 346 -13.39 23.32 -0.29
N LEU A 347 -13.62 23.68 -1.55
CA LEU A 347 -14.65 23.06 -2.38
C LEU A 347 -14.33 21.59 -2.70
N GLN A 348 -13.06 21.26 -2.93
CA GLN A 348 -12.63 19.87 -3.12
C GLN A 348 -12.92 19.04 -1.87
N VAL A 349 -12.50 19.50 -0.70
CA VAL A 349 -12.74 18.78 0.57
C VAL A 349 -14.23 18.61 0.86
N TYR A 350 -15.03 19.66 0.67
CA TYR A 350 -16.47 19.61 0.91
C TYR A 350 -17.20 18.60 0.01
N ASN A 351 -16.79 18.49 -1.25
CA ASN A 351 -17.43 17.61 -2.23
C ASN A 351 -16.97 16.15 -2.15
N LEU A 352 -15.96 15.83 -1.33
CA LEU A 352 -15.57 14.44 -1.09
C LEU A 352 -16.70 13.72 -0.35
N LYS A 353 -17.30 12.73 -1.02
CA LYS A 353 -18.29 11.84 -0.42
C LYS A 353 -17.68 10.47 -0.19
N LEU A 354 -17.88 9.93 1.00
CA LEU A 354 -17.58 8.53 1.29
C LEU A 354 -18.76 7.68 0.81
N ASP A 355 -18.55 6.88 -0.24
CA ASP A 355 -19.47 5.79 -0.54
C ASP A 355 -19.22 4.67 0.49
N THR A 356 -20.20 4.46 1.36
CA THR A 356 -20.19 3.51 2.48
C THR A 356 -21.13 2.33 2.25
N GLN A 357 -21.79 2.23 1.07
CA GLN A 357 -22.87 1.27 0.85
C GLN A 357 -22.44 0.00 0.09
N ASN A 358 -21.34 0.03 -0.66
CA ASN A 358 -20.88 -1.12 -1.45
C ASN A 358 -19.75 -1.88 -0.75
N ASP A 359 -20.11 -2.66 0.28
CA ASP A 359 -19.19 -3.45 1.11
C ASP A 359 -18.83 -4.84 0.53
N THR A 360 -19.26 -5.16 -0.70
CA THR A 360 -19.06 -6.50 -1.29
C THR A 360 -18.29 -6.45 -2.61
N GLY A 361 -17.09 -5.87 -2.56
CA GLY A 361 -16.14 -6.05 -3.66
C GLY A 361 -15.61 -7.48 -3.63
N ALA A 362 -16.21 -8.39 -4.42
CA ALA A 362 -15.57 -9.66 -4.76
C ALA A 362 -14.21 -9.37 -5.40
N VAL A 363 -13.14 -9.93 -4.82
CA VAL A 363 -11.75 -9.59 -5.14
C VAL A 363 -11.12 -10.68 -5.98
N LYS A 364 -10.16 -10.29 -6.82
CA LYS A 364 -9.38 -11.18 -7.68
C LYS A 364 -8.84 -12.35 -6.87
N THR A 365 -9.17 -13.56 -7.28
CA THR A 365 -8.81 -14.79 -6.56
C THR A 365 -7.38 -15.23 -6.85
N SER A 366 -6.78 -14.85 -7.98
CA SER A 366 -5.49 -15.34 -8.47
C SER A 366 -4.38 -14.29 -8.39
N PHE A 367 -3.69 -14.20 -7.24
CA PHE A 367 -2.53 -13.31 -7.09
C PHE A 367 -1.46 -13.77 -6.07
N LEU A 368 -1.60 -14.92 -5.40
CA LEU A 368 -0.66 -15.32 -4.34
C LEU A 368 0.78 -15.45 -4.83
N ASP A 369 0.94 -16.00 -6.04
CA ASP A 369 2.22 -16.07 -6.74
C ASP A 369 2.77 -14.69 -7.06
N GLN A 370 1.95 -13.78 -7.58
CA GLN A 370 2.32 -12.39 -7.88
C GLN A 370 2.74 -11.63 -6.62
N ILE A 371 2.00 -11.78 -5.51
CA ILE A 371 2.38 -11.19 -4.22
C ILE A 371 3.70 -11.77 -3.73
N TYR A 372 3.89 -13.08 -3.85
CA TYR A 372 5.12 -13.73 -3.42
C TYR A 372 6.34 -13.32 -4.27
N GLU A 373 6.16 -13.19 -5.57
CA GLU A 373 7.17 -12.69 -6.50
C GLU A 373 7.54 -11.23 -6.18
N LEU A 374 6.53 -10.37 -5.96
CA LEU A 374 6.75 -8.99 -5.55
C LEU A 374 7.47 -8.88 -4.19
N TYR A 375 7.05 -9.70 -3.23
CA TYR A 375 7.70 -9.79 -1.93
C TYR A 375 9.18 -10.14 -2.10
N THR A 376 9.46 -11.14 -2.93
CA THR A 376 10.81 -11.59 -3.24
C THR A 376 11.64 -10.49 -3.93
N TYR A 377 11.05 -9.77 -4.88
CA TYR A 377 11.71 -8.64 -5.54
C TYR A 377 12.19 -7.59 -4.54
N TYR A 378 11.31 -7.10 -3.67
CA TYR A 378 11.68 -6.07 -2.70
C TYR A 378 12.67 -6.56 -1.64
N GLN A 379 12.58 -7.83 -1.24
CA GLN A 379 13.58 -8.46 -0.36
C GLN A 379 14.96 -8.53 -1.01
N LEU A 380 15.04 -8.89 -2.30
CA LEU A 380 16.29 -8.89 -3.06
C LEU A 380 16.85 -7.48 -3.22
N TYR A 381 16.00 -6.51 -3.55
CA TYR A 381 16.37 -5.10 -3.64
C TYR A 381 16.95 -4.58 -2.32
N ASP A 382 16.27 -4.80 -1.19
CA ASP A 382 16.76 -4.39 0.12
C ASP A 382 18.07 -5.10 0.52
N ALA A 383 18.18 -6.40 0.23
CA ALA A 383 19.39 -7.18 0.49
C ALA A 383 20.59 -6.64 -0.29
N LEU A 384 20.39 -6.23 -1.55
CA LEU A 384 21.42 -5.58 -2.35
C LEU A 384 21.81 -4.23 -1.77
N LEU A 385 20.85 -3.34 -1.51
CA LEU A 385 21.14 -2.01 -0.94
C LEU A 385 21.89 -2.11 0.39
N GLU A 386 21.55 -3.09 1.23
CA GLU A 386 22.26 -3.34 2.49
C GLU A 386 23.73 -3.74 2.26
N CYS A 387 24.04 -4.50 1.20
CA CYS A 387 25.42 -4.85 0.85
C CYS A 387 26.26 -3.63 0.44
N PHE A 388 25.60 -2.60 -0.12
CA PHE A 388 26.26 -1.40 -0.63
C PHE A 388 26.12 -0.18 0.28
N LYS A 389 25.48 -0.30 1.46
CA LYS A 389 25.19 0.84 2.37
C LYS A 389 26.42 1.68 2.75
N ASP A 390 27.59 1.04 2.83
CA ASP A 390 28.86 1.66 3.23
C ASP A 390 29.66 2.17 2.01
N PHE A 391 29.17 1.92 0.80
CA PHE A 391 29.77 2.39 -0.45
C PHE A 391 29.14 3.72 -0.86
N ASN A 392 29.95 4.58 -1.50
CA ASN A 392 29.42 5.76 -2.16
C ASN A 392 28.96 5.38 -3.58
N TYR A 393 27.67 5.12 -3.74
CA TYR A 393 27.06 4.65 -4.99
C TYR A 393 25.96 5.58 -5.50
N LYS A 394 25.72 5.51 -6.80
CA LYS A 394 24.51 6.01 -7.46
C LYS A 394 23.58 4.84 -7.75
N LEU A 395 22.28 5.11 -7.65
CA LEU A 395 21.20 4.17 -7.95
C LEU A 395 20.44 4.69 -9.17
N GLU A 396 20.31 3.85 -10.18
CA GLU A 396 19.50 4.12 -11.37
C GLU A 396 18.39 3.07 -11.42
N ILE A 397 17.13 3.51 -11.49
CA ILE A 397 15.96 2.65 -11.55
C ILE A 397 15.27 2.96 -12.88
N SER A 398 15.00 1.93 -13.68
CA SER A 398 14.25 2.10 -14.93
C SER A 398 12.81 2.53 -14.64
N ASP A 399 12.21 3.31 -15.52
CA ASP A 399 10.79 3.62 -15.43
C ASP A 399 9.96 2.32 -15.51
N THR A 400 8.88 2.25 -14.73
CA THR A 400 7.93 1.15 -14.79
C THR A 400 6.98 1.38 -15.97
N GLU A 401 6.79 0.37 -16.82
CA GLU A 401 5.85 0.44 -17.94
C GLU A 401 4.39 0.49 -17.45
N GLU A 402 3.48 1.01 -18.28
CA GLU A 402 2.06 1.12 -17.93
C GLU A 402 1.45 -0.29 -17.74
N GLY A 403 0.94 -0.56 -16.53
CA GLY A 403 0.40 -1.87 -16.14
C GLY A 403 1.41 -2.83 -15.51
N GLU A 404 2.70 -2.48 -15.48
CA GLU A 404 3.71 -3.21 -14.72
C GLU A 404 3.85 -2.65 -13.30
N PHE A 405 4.26 -3.51 -12.37
CA PHE A 405 4.37 -3.18 -10.94
C PHE A 405 5.82 -3.09 -10.45
N ILE A 406 6.73 -3.68 -11.21
CA ILE A 406 8.13 -3.88 -10.84
C ILE A 406 9.00 -3.25 -11.93
N PRO A 407 9.93 -2.34 -11.60
CA PRO A 407 10.92 -1.86 -12.55
C PRO A 407 11.72 -3.00 -13.16
N LYS A 408 11.86 -3.03 -14.50
CA LYS A 408 12.63 -4.08 -15.19
C LYS A 408 14.11 -4.11 -14.81
N ARG A 409 14.69 -2.96 -14.43
CA ARG A 409 16.12 -2.85 -14.07
C ARG A 409 16.35 -1.88 -12.92
N VAL A 410 17.13 -2.36 -11.95
CA VAL A 410 17.77 -1.53 -10.92
C VAL A 410 19.28 -1.68 -11.06
N SER A 411 19.99 -0.57 -11.20
CA SER A 411 21.43 -0.51 -11.39
C SER A 411 22.10 0.24 -10.25
N ILE A 412 23.08 -0.41 -9.61
CA ILE A 412 23.93 0.15 -8.56
C ILE A 412 25.34 0.31 -9.13
N GLN A 413 25.87 1.53 -9.07
CA GLN A 413 27.21 1.82 -9.55
C GLN A 413 27.96 2.74 -8.56
N PRO A 414 29.23 2.48 -8.23
CA PRO A 414 30.05 3.38 -7.44
C PRO A 414 30.24 4.72 -8.17
N ILE A 415 30.21 5.84 -7.44
CA ILE A 415 30.36 7.18 -8.05
C ILE A 415 31.71 7.33 -8.79
N ASN A 416 32.77 6.75 -8.22
CA ASN A 416 34.14 6.84 -8.74
C ASN A 416 34.70 5.50 -9.26
N GLY A 417 33.86 4.47 -9.38
CA GLY A 417 34.29 3.14 -9.81
C GLY A 417 33.78 2.76 -11.20
N LYS A 418 34.27 1.62 -11.72
CA LYS A 418 33.95 1.15 -13.08
C LYS A 418 33.08 -0.09 -13.11
N TRP A 419 32.74 -0.66 -11.97
CA TRP A 419 31.86 -1.82 -11.90
C TRP A 419 30.39 -1.39 -11.86
N GLN A 420 29.48 -2.28 -12.21
CA GLN A 420 28.04 -2.08 -12.15
C GLN A 420 27.36 -3.37 -11.68
N MET A 421 26.38 -3.25 -10.79
CA MET A 421 25.51 -4.34 -10.36
C MET A 421 24.10 -4.06 -10.87
N ASN A 422 23.47 -5.03 -11.51
CA ASN A 422 22.12 -4.93 -12.04
C ASN A 422 21.23 -6.02 -11.42
N LEU A 423 20.08 -5.60 -10.88
CA LEU A 423 18.94 -6.49 -10.62
C LEU A 423 17.96 -6.33 -11.77
N LEU A 424 17.71 -7.42 -12.47
CA LEU A 424 16.84 -7.49 -13.64
C LEU A 424 15.61 -8.34 -13.31
N TYR A 425 14.44 -7.83 -13.62
CA TYR A 425 13.16 -8.51 -13.44
C TYR A 425 12.68 -9.10 -14.76
N GLN A 426 12.33 -10.38 -14.76
CA GLN A 426 11.83 -11.14 -15.92
C GLN A 426 12.60 -10.91 -17.25
N PRO A 427 13.95 -10.96 -17.27
CA PRO A 427 14.69 -10.76 -18.52
C PRO A 427 14.49 -11.92 -19.49
N GLN A 428 14.34 -11.60 -20.78
CA GLN A 428 14.24 -12.63 -21.82
C GLN A 428 15.62 -13.15 -22.24
N ILE A 429 15.83 -14.46 -22.08
CA ILE A 429 17.05 -15.16 -22.48
C ILE A 429 16.76 -15.91 -23.79
N GLY A 430 17.14 -15.29 -24.90
CA GLY A 430 17.00 -15.84 -26.26
C GLY A 430 18.27 -16.52 -26.78
N ARG A 431 18.31 -16.85 -28.07
CA ARG A 431 19.54 -17.38 -28.72
C ARG A 431 20.59 -16.30 -28.99
N GLU A 432 20.16 -15.05 -29.03
CA GLU A 432 20.99 -13.87 -29.20
C GLU A 432 20.95 -13.04 -27.90
N PRO A 433 22.04 -12.33 -27.57
CA PRO A 433 22.06 -11.48 -26.39
C PRO A 433 21.06 -10.34 -26.55
N GLY A 434 20.26 -10.11 -25.50
CA GLY A 434 19.25 -9.06 -25.42
C GLY A 434 19.55 -8.13 -24.25
N ASP A 435 18.66 -8.09 -23.27
CA ASP A 435 18.83 -7.30 -22.04
C ASP A 435 19.98 -7.79 -21.16
N THR A 436 20.42 -9.03 -21.38
CA THR A 436 21.57 -9.67 -20.72
C THR A 436 22.49 -10.28 -21.77
N HIS A 437 23.70 -10.63 -21.35
CA HIS A 437 24.60 -11.45 -22.15
C HIS A 437 24.37 -12.96 -21.97
N LEU A 438 23.28 -13.35 -21.29
CA LEU A 438 22.86 -14.74 -21.22
C LEU A 438 22.19 -15.14 -22.52
N VAL A 439 22.57 -16.30 -23.07
CA VAL A 439 21.93 -16.87 -24.26
C VAL A 439 21.63 -18.35 -24.08
N LEU A 440 20.63 -18.80 -24.83
CA LEU A 440 20.31 -20.20 -25.01
C LEU A 440 21.39 -20.89 -25.86
N HIS A 441 21.83 -22.05 -25.38
CA HIS A 441 22.75 -22.96 -26.05
C HIS A 441 22.23 -24.40 -25.96
N GLY A 442 22.29 -25.11 -27.09
CA GLY A 442 21.78 -26.49 -27.21
C GLY A 442 20.33 -26.55 -27.69
N LYS A 443 19.69 -27.71 -27.50
CA LYS A 443 18.26 -27.88 -27.82
C LYS A 443 17.43 -27.46 -26.60
N PRO A 444 16.71 -26.33 -26.65
CA PRO A 444 15.82 -25.94 -25.56
C PRO A 444 14.70 -26.97 -25.36
N HIS A 445 14.13 -26.96 -24.16
CA HIS A 445 12.99 -27.82 -23.81
C HIS A 445 11.73 -27.31 -24.54
N ARG A 446 10.94 -28.22 -25.15
CA ARG A 446 9.58 -27.95 -25.68
C ARG A 446 9.43 -26.75 -26.63
N ASP A 447 10.24 -26.67 -27.69
CA ASP A 447 10.16 -25.63 -28.74
C ASP A 447 10.19 -24.17 -28.26
N SER A 448 10.54 -23.91 -26.98
CA SER A 448 10.61 -22.55 -26.44
C SER A 448 11.73 -21.75 -27.11
N PHE A 449 11.40 -20.55 -27.62
CA PHE A 449 12.35 -19.65 -28.28
C PHE A 449 13.18 -18.82 -27.29
N TYR A 450 12.70 -18.66 -26.06
CA TYR A 450 13.33 -17.92 -24.98
C TYR A 450 12.99 -18.55 -23.61
N TYR A 451 13.81 -18.26 -22.60
CA TYR A 451 13.48 -18.50 -21.19
C TYR A 451 13.42 -17.18 -20.43
N THR A 452 12.60 -17.13 -19.38
CA THR A 452 12.38 -15.93 -18.57
C THR A 452 12.42 -16.33 -17.09
N PRO A 453 13.59 -16.25 -16.43
CA PRO A 453 13.65 -16.38 -14.97
C PRO A 453 13.02 -15.16 -14.31
N ASP A 454 12.52 -15.31 -13.07
CA ASP A 454 11.89 -14.18 -12.36
C ASP A 454 12.89 -13.05 -12.08
N PHE A 455 14.13 -13.37 -11.68
CA PHE A 455 15.18 -12.39 -11.41
C PHE A 455 16.56 -12.81 -11.93
N VAL A 456 17.34 -11.83 -12.38
CA VAL A 456 18.77 -12.02 -12.68
C VAL A 456 19.58 -10.93 -12.00
N LEU A 457 20.60 -11.34 -11.25
CA LEU A 457 21.68 -10.49 -10.79
C LEU A 457 22.82 -10.55 -11.77
N GLU A 458 23.25 -9.39 -12.24
CA GLU A 458 24.37 -9.24 -13.17
C GLU A 458 25.41 -8.33 -12.53
N TYR A 459 26.66 -8.80 -12.47
CA TYR A 459 27.80 -7.99 -12.09
C TYR A 459 28.74 -7.81 -13.28
N CYS A 460 29.06 -6.55 -13.55
CA CYS A 460 29.91 -6.12 -14.64
C CYS A 460 31.12 -5.37 -14.06
N ASP A 461 32.34 -5.88 -14.25
CA ASP A 461 33.57 -5.16 -13.93
C ASP A 461 34.56 -5.23 -15.11
N PRO A 462 35.25 -4.13 -15.47
CA PRO A 462 36.30 -4.16 -16.50
C PRO A 462 37.42 -5.19 -16.26
N HIS A 463 37.70 -5.56 -15.00
CA HIS A 463 38.77 -6.48 -14.63
C HIS A 463 38.25 -7.91 -14.41
N LEU A 464 37.06 -8.03 -13.82
CA LEU A 464 36.30 -9.25 -13.65
C LEU A 464 35.08 -9.18 -14.58
N SER A 465 35.24 -9.65 -15.81
CA SER A 465 34.37 -10.69 -16.39
C SER A 465 32.89 -10.70 -15.95
N LEU A 466 31.93 -10.71 -16.90
CA LEU A 466 30.50 -10.71 -16.60
C LEU A 466 30.11 -11.91 -15.71
N ARG A 467 29.49 -11.62 -14.55
CA ARG A 467 29.02 -12.61 -13.59
C ARG A 467 27.51 -12.58 -13.48
N TYR A 468 26.90 -13.76 -13.32
CA TYR A 468 25.45 -13.89 -13.30
C TYR A 468 24.97 -14.82 -12.19
N GLY A 469 23.93 -14.37 -11.48
CA GLY A 469 23.12 -15.18 -10.59
C GLY A 469 21.67 -15.19 -11.08
N ILE A 470 21.11 -16.38 -11.31
CA ILE A 470 19.72 -16.55 -11.70
C ILE A 470 18.92 -16.92 -10.46
N LEU A 471 17.84 -16.19 -10.19
CA LEU A 471 16.95 -16.45 -9.06
C LEU A 471 15.51 -16.59 -9.57
N ASP A 472 14.82 -17.61 -9.09
CA ASP A 472 13.50 -17.97 -9.59
C ASP A 472 12.58 -18.24 -8.39
N ALA A 473 11.56 -17.39 -8.21
CA ALA A 473 10.59 -17.51 -7.13
C ALA A 473 9.61 -18.63 -7.44
N LYS A 474 9.31 -19.43 -6.41
CA LYS A 474 8.41 -20.57 -6.49
C LYS A 474 7.49 -20.56 -5.29
N TYR A 475 6.24 -20.14 -5.52
CA TYR A 475 5.17 -20.23 -4.52
C TYR A 475 4.68 -21.68 -4.35
N LYS A 476 5.58 -22.54 -3.86
CA LYS A 476 5.42 -23.98 -3.68
C LYS A 476 6.17 -24.44 -2.44
N MET A 477 5.73 -25.54 -1.84
CA MET A 477 6.45 -26.18 -0.73
C MET A 477 7.88 -26.56 -1.15
N ALA A 478 8.88 -26.32 -0.30
CA ALA A 478 10.29 -26.57 -0.57
C ALA A 478 10.59 -28.01 -1.00
N LYS A 479 9.84 -28.99 -0.49
CA LYS A 479 9.92 -30.38 -0.93
C LYS A 479 9.54 -30.54 -2.42
N THR A 480 8.43 -29.92 -2.84
CA THR A 480 8.00 -29.91 -4.24
C THR A 480 9.02 -29.20 -5.12
N VAL A 481 9.54 -28.06 -4.65
CA VAL A 481 10.58 -27.30 -5.37
C VAL A 481 11.83 -28.14 -5.57
N LEU A 482 12.27 -28.88 -4.54
CA LEU A 482 13.42 -29.78 -4.64
C LEU A 482 13.19 -30.96 -5.58
N GLU A 483 12.06 -31.65 -5.44
CA GLU A 483 11.78 -32.89 -6.16
C GLU A 483 11.40 -32.66 -7.64
N GLN A 484 10.78 -31.53 -7.96
CA GLN A 484 10.25 -31.23 -9.29
C GLN A 484 10.97 -30.06 -9.96
N ASP A 485 10.91 -28.88 -9.34
CA ASP A 485 11.32 -27.62 -10.00
C ASP A 485 12.84 -27.46 -10.11
N LEU A 486 13.62 -28.00 -9.17
CA LEU A 486 15.09 -27.89 -9.16
C LEU A 486 15.70 -28.57 -10.39
N LYS A 487 15.21 -29.76 -10.74
CA LYS A 487 15.70 -30.50 -11.91
C LYS A 487 15.37 -29.75 -13.20
N GLU A 488 14.15 -29.24 -13.31
CA GLU A 488 13.71 -28.48 -14.48
C GLU A 488 14.49 -27.16 -14.62
N SER A 489 14.63 -26.41 -13.54
CA SER A 489 15.33 -25.11 -13.53
C SER A 489 16.82 -25.28 -13.76
N SER A 490 17.45 -26.33 -13.22
CA SER A 490 18.86 -26.66 -13.51
C SER A 490 19.05 -27.03 -14.98
N PHE A 491 18.08 -27.70 -15.60
CA PHE A 491 18.13 -27.93 -17.04
C PHE A 491 18.00 -26.62 -17.83
N LYS A 492 16.95 -25.82 -17.53
CA LYS A 492 16.68 -24.54 -18.21
C LYS A 492 17.84 -23.57 -18.09
N TYR A 493 18.24 -23.23 -16.87
CA TYR A 493 19.10 -22.08 -16.59
C TYR A 493 20.57 -22.43 -16.41
N TYR A 494 20.91 -23.67 -16.07
CA TYR A 494 22.31 -24.08 -15.97
C TYR A 494 22.78 -24.87 -17.19
N THR A 495 22.00 -25.85 -17.65
CA THR A 495 22.42 -26.69 -18.80
C THR A 495 22.27 -25.94 -20.13
N CYS A 496 21.13 -25.30 -20.34
CA CYS A 496 20.78 -24.67 -21.62
C CYS A 496 21.16 -23.18 -21.75
N VAL A 497 21.71 -22.54 -20.73
CA VAL A 497 22.14 -21.13 -20.80
C VAL A 497 23.67 -21.03 -20.73
N ARG A 498 24.24 -20.04 -21.43
CA ARG A 498 25.66 -19.66 -21.32
C ARG A 498 25.80 -18.13 -21.36
N VAL A 499 26.94 -17.64 -20.88
CA VAL A 499 27.31 -16.22 -20.95
C VAL A 499 28.10 -15.97 -22.25
N ILE A 500 27.69 -14.98 -23.06
CA ILE A 500 28.46 -14.47 -24.21
C ILE A 500 29.27 -13.25 -23.75
N GLY A 501 30.52 -13.09 -24.22
CA GLY A 501 31.25 -11.82 -24.07
C GLY A 501 32.66 -11.91 -23.50
N GLU A 502 33.18 -13.12 -23.26
CA GLU A 502 34.54 -13.30 -22.74
C GLU A 502 35.39 -14.27 -23.56
N LYS A 503 36.71 -14.26 -23.31
CA LYS A 503 37.72 -15.19 -23.87
C LYS A 503 37.41 -16.68 -23.64
N ARG A 504 36.32 -17.03 -22.94
CA ARG A 504 35.83 -18.38 -22.66
C ARG A 504 34.38 -18.50 -23.12
N ASP A 505 34.17 -19.01 -24.34
CA ASP A 505 32.85 -19.16 -25.02
C ASP A 505 31.82 -20.10 -24.33
N HIS A 506 32.08 -20.53 -23.09
CA HIS A 506 31.36 -21.57 -22.37
C HIS A 506 31.12 -21.28 -20.87
N GLN A 507 31.28 -20.04 -20.40
CA GLN A 507 30.99 -19.71 -19.00
C GLN A 507 29.50 -19.90 -18.68
N LYS A 508 29.23 -20.48 -17.52
CA LYS A 508 27.89 -20.71 -16.98
C LYS A 508 27.56 -19.65 -15.93
N PRO A 509 26.26 -19.42 -15.64
CA PRO A 509 25.87 -18.63 -14.47
C PRO A 509 26.53 -19.20 -13.20
N ASP A 510 27.02 -18.32 -12.34
CA ASP A 510 27.71 -18.70 -11.11
C ASP A 510 26.73 -19.19 -10.04
N PHE A 511 25.49 -18.68 -10.07
CA PHE A 511 24.45 -19.03 -9.11
C PHE A 511 23.12 -19.37 -9.79
N LEU A 512 22.44 -20.38 -9.25
CA LEU A 512 21.03 -20.68 -9.50
C LEU A 512 20.32 -20.92 -8.17
N TRP A 513 19.44 -20.00 -7.77
CA TRP A 513 18.65 -20.12 -6.55
C TRP A 513 17.17 -20.20 -6.84
N LEU A 514 16.53 -21.26 -6.35
CA LEU A 514 15.07 -21.31 -6.28
C LEU A 514 14.64 -20.73 -4.93
N ILE A 515 13.73 -19.76 -4.95
CA ILE A 515 13.27 -19.06 -3.76
C ILE A 515 11.87 -19.57 -3.39
N CYS A 516 11.67 -20.06 -2.18
CA CYS A 516 10.40 -20.65 -1.76
C CYS A 516 9.97 -20.25 -0.33
N PRO A 517 8.67 -20.31 0.01
CA PRO A 517 8.16 -19.76 1.27
C PRO A 517 8.60 -20.51 2.52
N ASN A 518 9.07 -21.76 2.43
CA ASN A 518 9.42 -22.56 3.60
C ASN A 518 10.77 -23.26 3.51
N ALA A 519 11.24 -23.78 4.64
CA ALA A 519 12.54 -24.44 4.76
C ALA A 519 12.55 -25.83 4.10
N CYS A 520 13.65 -26.16 3.43
CA CYS A 520 13.88 -27.49 2.88
C CYS A 520 14.49 -28.39 3.96
N TYR A 521 13.77 -29.44 4.39
CA TYR A 521 14.20 -30.32 5.49
C TYR A 521 14.58 -29.58 6.79
N GLY A 522 13.86 -28.50 7.11
CA GLY A 522 14.14 -27.65 8.27
C GLY A 522 15.37 -26.75 8.12
N ARG A 523 16.00 -26.71 6.94
CA ARG A 523 17.11 -25.80 6.63
C ARG A 523 16.61 -24.63 5.78
N PRO A 524 16.92 -23.38 6.16
CA PRO A 524 16.52 -22.19 5.40
C PRO A 524 17.30 -22.05 4.09
N VAL A 525 18.46 -22.68 3.96
CA VAL A 525 19.24 -22.75 2.74
C VAL A 525 19.65 -24.20 2.50
N TRP A 526 19.42 -24.69 1.28
CA TRP A 526 19.83 -26.00 0.82
C TRP A 526 20.62 -25.86 -0.48
N THR A 527 21.76 -26.53 -0.59
CA THR A 527 22.62 -26.50 -1.79
C THR A 527 22.87 -27.92 -2.29
N MET A 528 23.01 -28.06 -3.61
CA MET A 528 23.34 -29.34 -4.25
C MET A 528 24.82 -29.72 -4.03
N ASN A 529 25.70 -28.72 -3.91
CA ASN A 529 27.12 -28.92 -3.63
C ASN A 529 27.36 -28.75 -2.12
N TYR A 530 27.78 -29.81 -1.43
CA TYR A 530 28.02 -29.80 0.02
C TYR A 530 29.19 -28.90 0.45
N ASP A 531 30.21 -28.77 -0.40
CA ASP A 531 31.32 -27.83 -0.22
C ASP A 531 31.01 -26.56 -0.99
N ASP A 532 30.45 -25.59 -0.30
CA ASP A 532 30.04 -24.23 -0.73
C ASP A 532 31.14 -23.37 -1.39
N ASN A 533 32.31 -23.95 -1.69
CA ASN A 533 33.52 -23.29 -2.18
C ASN A 533 33.72 -23.41 -3.71
N PHE A 534 32.78 -24.03 -4.43
CA PHE A 534 32.88 -24.23 -5.88
C PHE A 534 31.67 -23.66 -6.61
N LEU A 535 31.93 -22.78 -7.58
CA LEU A 535 30.96 -22.32 -8.55
C LEU A 535 30.80 -23.36 -9.67
N PRO A 536 29.58 -23.60 -10.17
CA PRO A 536 28.33 -22.90 -9.83
C PRO A 536 27.72 -23.40 -8.51
N ILE A 537 26.98 -22.52 -7.82
CA ILE A 537 26.17 -22.88 -6.66
C ILE A 537 24.70 -22.99 -7.10
N ILE A 538 24.14 -24.19 -6.97
CA ILE A 538 22.74 -24.49 -7.26
C ILE A 538 22.06 -24.84 -5.95
N GLY A 539 20.96 -24.18 -5.63
CA GLY A 539 20.27 -24.41 -4.35
C GLY A 539 18.87 -23.83 -4.25
N ILE A 540 18.31 -23.97 -3.06
CA ILE A 540 17.01 -23.48 -2.65
C ILE A 540 17.20 -22.59 -1.42
N VAL A 541 16.56 -21.43 -1.43
CA VAL A 541 16.57 -20.47 -0.32
C VAL A 541 15.15 -20.18 0.13
N MET A 542 14.95 -20.24 1.44
CA MET A 542 13.71 -19.85 2.08
C MET A 542 13.57 -18.33 2.07
N ASN A 543 12.39 -17.83 1.70
CA ASN A 543 12.02 -16.44 1.82
C ASN A 543 10.61 -16.34 2.41
N ASN A 544 10.54 -15.99 3.70
CA ASN A 544 9.31 -15.76 4.46
C ASN A 544 9.42 -14.49 5.30
N ALA A 545 8.37 -14.09 6.02
CA ALA A 545 8.37 -12.82 6.76
C ALA A 545 9.05 -12.93 8.12
N GLU A 546 8.99 -14.11 8.76
CA GLU A 546 9.64 -14.36 10.05
C GLU A 546 11.18 -14.38 9.98
N SER A 547 11.76 -14.74 8.83
CA SER A 547 13.21 -14.89 8.65
C SER A 547 13.71 -14.14 7.41
N ASN A 548 14.03 -12.85 7.57
CA ASN A 548 14.67 -12.05 6.52
C ASN A 548 16.16 -12.38 6.28
N ASP A 549 16.73 -13.31 7.04
CA ASP A 549 18.17 -13.59 7.05
C ASP A 549 18.67 -14.44 5.86
N PRO A 550 17.95 -15.47 5.36
CA PRO A 550 18.49 -16.40 4.36
C PRO A 550 18.76 -15.77 3.00
N ILE A 551 17.84 -14.93 2.49
CA ILE A 551 18.03 -14.20 1.23
C ILE A 551 19.20 -13.23 1.37
N LYS A 552 19.23 -12.44 2.44
CA LYS A 552 20.31 -11.49 2.71
C LYS A 552 21.67 -12.18 2.80
N GLN A 553 21.77 -13.30 3.50
CA GLN A 553 23.00 -14.08 3.59
C GLN A 553 23.43 -14.64 2.24
N SER A 554 22.47 -15.10 1.42
CA SER A 554 22.72 -15.62 0.08
C SER A 554 23.25 -14.53 -0.86
N ILE A 555 22.65 -13.33 -0.83
CA ILE A 555 23.14 -12.18 -1.58
C ILE A 555 24.53 -11.74 -1.09
N LYS A 556 24.74 -11.61 0.23
CA LYS A 556 26.07 -11.31 0.81
C LYS A 556 27.12 -12.37 0.44
N LYS A 557 26.73 -13.63 0.28
CA LYS A 557 27.62 -14.69 -0.20
C LYS A 557 27.97 -14.48 -1.67
N MET A 558 27.01 -14.21 -2.54
CA MET A 558 27.27 -13.89 -3.96
C MET A 558 28.25 -12.72 -4.11
N MET A 559 28.01 -11.62 -3.38
CA MET A 559 28.86 -10.43 -3.45
C MET A 559 30.31 -10.73 -3.02
N ARG A 560 30.49 -11.60 -2.01
CA ARG A 560 31.81 -12.04 -1.56
C ARG A 560 32.51 -12.91 -2.60
N GLU A 561 31.82 -13.89 -3.18
CA GLU A 561 32.39 -14.77 -4.23
C GLU A 561 32.78 -13.99 -5.49
N TRP A 562 32.02 -12.96 -5.84
CA TRP A 562 32.33 -12.07 -6.95
C TRP A 562 33.38 -11.00 -6.65
N ASN A 563 33.86 -10.91 -5.39
CA ASN A 563 34.79 -9.88 -4.91
C ASN A 563 34.31 -8.46 -5.25
N VAL A 564 33.01 -8.19 -5.11
CA VAL A 564 32.44 -6.89 -5.46
C VAL A 564 32.98 -5.81 -4.52
N GLY A 565 33.56 -4.75 -5.10
CA GLY A 565 34.03 -3.58 -4.34
C GLY A 565 35.37 -3.74 -3.62
N ILE A 566 36.12 -4.83 -3.88
CA ILE A 566 37.53 -4.99 -3.46
C ILE A 566 38.47 -4.36 -4.48
#